data_AF-A0AAJ2GPJ3-F1
#
_entry.id   AF-A0AAJ2GPJ3-F1
#
_cell.length_a   1.000
_cell.length_b   1.000
_cell.length_c   1.000
_cell.angle_alpha   90.00
_cell.angle_beta   90.00
_cell.angle_gamma   90.00
#
_symmetry.space_group_name_H-M   'P 1'
#
loop_
_entity.id
_entity.type
_entity.pdbx_description
1 polymer ?
#
loop_
_entity_poly.entity_id
_entity_poly.type
_entity_poly.pdbx_seq_one_letter_code
_entity_poly.pdbx_strand_id
1 'polypeptide(L)'
;MIDMDLLSVIRRWHFRQGIPIREIRRRTGLSRNTIRKYLRDDAVEPTFKVPKRPSKLDQFAEKLTTWLRVESGKSRKQKRTAKQLHADLVNLNYSPRWG
;
A
#
# COMPACT_ATOMS: atom_id res chain seq x y z
N MET A 1 5.01 11.52 -2.45
CA MET A 1 5.40 11.48 -1.03
C MET A 1 5.27 12.91 -0.53
N ILE A 2 4.43 13.18 0.46
CA ILE A 2 4.37 14.53 1.05
C ILE A 2 5.33 14.48 2.23
N ASP A 3 6.46 15.16 2.12
CA ASP A 3 7.49 15.20 3.14
C ASP A 3 6.93 15.72 4.46
N MET A 4 7.38 15.12 5.57
CA MET A 4 7.05 15.52 6.94
C MET A 4 7.29 17.02 7.20
N ASP A 5 8.19 17.63 6.43
CA ASP A 5 8.48 19.06 6.44
C ASP A 5 7.26 19.91 6.07
N LEU A 6 6.48 19.51 5.06
CA LEU A 6 5.33 20.30 4.61
C LEU A 6 4.20 20.30 5.65
N LEU A 7 3.97 19.16 6.32
CA LEU A 7 2.99 19.05 7.40
C LEU A 7 3.37 19.96 8.58
N SER A 8 4.64 19.92 8.98
CA SER A 8 5.19 20.72 10.08
C SER A 8 5.11 22.23 9.79
N VAL A 9 5.32 22.64 8.53
CA VAL A 9 5.17 24.03 8.09
C VAL A 9 3.70 24.47 8.13
N ILE A 10 2.76 23.66 7.62
CA ILE A 10 1.33 23.97 7.63
C ILE A 10 0.81 24.14 9.06
N ARG A 11 1.19 23.22 9.97
CA ARG A 11 0.82 23.31 11.39
C ARG A 11 1.41 24.56 12.04
N ARG A 12 2.68 24.86 11.79
CA ARG A 12 3.34 26.08 12.31
C ARG A 12 2.62 27.35 11.84
N TRP A 13 2.27 27.44 10.56
CA TRP A 13 1.55 28.58 10.01
C TRP A 13 0.17 28.75 10.61
N HIS A 14 -0.58 27.66 10.82
CA HIS A 14 -1.92 27.72 11.37
C HIS A 14 -1.93 27.98 12.89
N PHE A 15 -1.18 27.18 13.67
CA PHE A 15 -1.22 27.23 15.14
C PHE A 15 -0.34 28.33 15.75
N ARG A 16 0.84 28.61 15.19
CA ARG A 16 1.74 29.66 15.73
C ARG A 16 1.58 31.01 15.06
N GLN A 17 1.37 31.04 13.75
CA GLN A 17 1.30 32.31 12.99
C GLN A 17 -0.15 32.78 12.72
N GLY A 18 -1.16 31.97 13.08
CA GLY A 18 -2.57 32.32 12.89
C GLY A 18 -2.98 32.50 11.42
N ILE A 19 -2.20 31.97 10.46
CA ILE A 19 -2.45 32.16 9.04
C ILE A 19 -3.72 31.41 8.64
N PRO A 20 -4.67 32.06 7.94
CA PRO A 20 -5.92 31.42 7.55
C PRO A 20 -5.67 30.31 6.52
N ILE A 21 -6.46 29.24 6.59
CA ILE A 21 -6.38 28.07 5.69
C ILE A 21 -6.42 28.48 4.20
N ARG A 22 -7.14 29.55 3.85
CA ARG A 22 -7.21 30.08 2.48
C ARG A 22 -5.85 30.55 1.96
N GLU A 23 -5.04 31.13 2.83
CA GLU A 23 -3.71 31.63 2.52
C GLU A 23 -2.70 30.47 2.45
N ILE A 24 -2.80 29.50 3.37
CA ILE A 24 -2.03 28.25 3.31
C ILE A 24 -2.28 27.52 1.99
N ARG A 25 -3.54 27.46 1.53
CA ARG A 25 -3.92 26.88 0.23
C ARG A 25 -3.20 27.57 -0.94
N ARG A 26 -3.15 28.91 -0.94
CA ARG A 26 -2.50 29.67 -2.02
C ARG A 26 -1.00 29.41 -2.07
N ARG A 27 -0.36 29.28 -0.91
CA ARG A 27 1.10 29.09 -0.80
C ARG A 27 1.54 27.65 -1.06
N THR A 28 0.73 26.66 -0.67
CA THR A 28 1.08 25.23 -0.76
C THR A 28 0.49 24.53 -1.98
N GLY A 29 -0.50 25.12 -2.65
CA GLY A 29 -1.22 24.50 -3.76
C GLY A 29 -2.10 23.30 -3.36
N LEU A 30 -2.17 22.96 -2.06
CA LEU A 30 -2.92 21.81 -1.56
C LEU A 30 -4.42 22.09 -1.49
N SER A 31 -5.23 21.07 -1.67
CA SER A 31 -6.69 21.21 -1.51
C SER A 31 -7.05 21.62 -0.06
N ARG A 32 -8.15 22.37 0.10
CA ARG A 32 -8.67 22.74 1.43
C ARG A 32 -8.97 21.52 2.30
N ASN A 33 -9.38 20.41 1.68
CA ASN A 33 -9.66 19.16 2.37
C ASN A 33 -8.39 18.51 2.91
N THR A 34 -7.31 18.55 2.13
CA THR A 34 -5.99 18.06 2.54
C THR A 34 -5.43 18.86 3.70
N ILE A 35 -5.47 20.20 3.63
CA ILE A 35 -5.01 21.08 4.73
C ILE A 35 -5.83 20.83 6.00
N ARG A 36 -7.17 20.75 5.88
CA ARG A 36 -8.03 20.47 7.03
C ARG A 36 -7.78 19.09 7.65
N LYS A 37 -7.49 18.08 6.82
CA LYS A 37 -7.10 16.74 7.29
C LYS A 37 -5.80 16.81 8.10
N TYR A 38 -4.80 17.50 7.57
CA TYR A 38 -3.49 17.70 8.21
C TYR A 38 -3.50 18.53 9.49
N LEU A 39 -4.48 19.42 9.64
CA LEU A 39 -4.69 20.19 10.88
C LEU A 39 -5.51 19.45 11.94
N ARG A 40 -6.25 18.40 11.56
CA ARG A 40 -7.09 17.61 12.48
C ARG A 40 -6.37 16.40 13.06
N ASP A 41 -5.61 15.71 12.21
CA ASP A 41 -4.84 14.54 12.62
C ASP A 41 -3.52 15.03 13.22
N ASP A 42 -3.46 15.17 14.55
CA ASP A 42 -2.24 15.61 15.24
C ASP A 42 -1.13 14.55 15.26
N ALA A 43 -1.43 13.34 14.79
CA ALA A 43 -0.46 12.29 14.53
C ALA A 43 -0.93 11.48 13.33
N VAL A 44 -0.04 10.63 12.83
CA VAL A 44 -0.25 9.63 11.79
C VAL A 44 0.22 10.11 10.43
N GLU A 45 1.49 9.79 10.16
CA GLU A 45 1.98 9.41 8.84
C GLU A 45 0.82 8.91 7.97
N PRO A 46 0.66 9.37 6.72
CA PRO A 46 -0.28 8.76 5.80
C PRO A 46 0.16 7.31 5.54
N THR A 47 -0.22 6.43 6.45
CA THR A 47 -0.08 5.00 6.31
C THR A 47 -1.07 4.62 5.24
N PHE A 48 -0.54 4.22 4.09
CA PHE A 48 -1.33 3.50 3.11
C PHE A 48 -1.80 2.22 3.79
N LYS A 49 -2.95 2.29 4.48
CA LYS A 49 -3.66 1.12 4.94
C LYS A 49 -4.19 0.45 3.69
N VAL A 50 -3.35 -0.38 3.07
CA VAL A 50 -3.80 -1.35 2.09
C VAL A 50 -4.83 -2.18 2.85
N PRO A 51 -6.13 -2.11 2.50
CA PRO A 51 -7.09 -2.97 3.15
C PRO A 51 -6.62 -4.40 2.92
N LYS A 52 -6.41 -5.17 3.99
CA LYS A 52 -6.22 -6.63 3.91
C LYS A 52 -7.51 -7.22 3.38
N ARG A 53 -7.69 -7.16 2.06
CA ARG A 53 -8.76 -7.84 1.37
C ARG A 53 -8.40 -9.31 1.42
N PRO A 54 -9.22 -10.19 2.03
CA PRO A 54 -8.97 -11.62 1.96
C PRO A 54 -8.95 -12.00 0.49
N SER A 55 -7.76 -12.38 0.01
CA SER A 55 -7.59 -12.85 -1.35
C SER A 55 -7.95 -14.33 -1.37
N LYS A 56 -8.59 -14.81 -2.46
CA LYS A 56 -8.76 -16.26 -2.68
C LYS A 56 -7.41 -17.00 -2.71
N LEU A 57 -6.31 -16.27 -2.93
CA LEU A 57 -4.94 -16.78 -2.85
C LEU A 57 -4.43 -16.99 -1.43
N ASP A 58 -5.04 -16.38 -0.42
CA ASP A 58 -4.55 -16.48 0.97
C ASP A 58 -4.63 -17.92 1.48
N GLN A 59 -5.63 -18.69 1.04
CA GLN A 59 -5.77 -20.11 1.35
C GLN A 59 -4.62 -20.98 0.79
N PHE A 60 -3.96 -20.51 -0.28
CA PHE A 60 -2.87 -21.22 -0.94
C PHE A 60 -1.50 -20.59 -0.64
N ALA A 61 -1.44 -19.52 0.16
CA ALA A 61 -0.21 -18.76 0.40
C ALA A 61 0.90 -19.60 1.03
N GLU A 62 0.58 -20.44 2.02
CA GLU A 62 1.57 -21.32 2.66
C GLU A 62 2.10 -22.39 1.72
N LYS A 63 1.21 -23.01 0.92
CA LYS A 63 1.58 -23.99 -0.11
C LYS A 63 2.46 -23.38 -1.20
N LEU A 64 2.09 -22.20 -1.69
CA LEU A 64 2.87 -21.45 -2.67
C LEU A 64 4.23 -21.04 -2.13
N THR A 65 4.29 -20.59 -0.89
CA THR A 65 5.57 -20.25 -0.24
C THR A 65 6.49 -21.46 -0.17
N THR A 66 5.93 -22.63 0.17
CA THR A 66 6.69 -23.89 0.21
C THR A 66 7.19 -24.28 -1.17
N TRP A 67 6.33 -24.24 -2.19
CA TRP A 67 6.72 -24.53 -3.57
C TRP A 67 7.79 -23.56 -4.07
N LEU A 68 7.63 -22.25 -3.84
CA LEU A 68 8.60 -21.25 -4.27
C LEU A 68 9.97 -21.44 -3.59
N ARG A 69 9.99 -21.84 -2.32
CA ARG A 69 11.25 -22.19 -1.61
C ARG A 69 11.91 -23.40 -2.25
N VAL A 70 11.17 -24.48 -2.50
CA VAL A 70 11.70 -25.68 -3.17
C VAL A 70 12.20 -25.35 -4.57
N GLU A 71 11.47 -24.53 -5.33
CA GLU A 71 11.83 -24.11 -6.67
C GLU A 71 13.00 -23.10 -6.70
N SER A 72 13.25 -22.35 -5.63
CA SER A 72 14.43 -21.47 -5.52
C SER A 72 15.75 -22.23 -5.41
N GLY A 73 15.74 -23.44 -4.86
CA GLY A 73 16.93 -24.29 -4.72
C GLY A 73 17.29 -25.09 -5.97
N LYS A 74 16.41 -25.12 -6.99
CA LYS A 74 16.62 -25.91 -8.21
C LYS A 74 17.35 -25.14 -9.29
N SER A 75 18.14 -25.85 -10.09
CA SER A 75 18.76 -25.31 -11.29
C SER A 75 17.70 -24.80 -12.27
N ARG A 76 18.04 -23.77 -13.06
CA ARG A 76 17.11 -23.09 -13.99
C ARG A 76 16.36 -24.05 -14.92
N LYS A 77 16.97 -25.18 -15.31
CA LYS A 77 16.36 -26.21 -16.17
C LYS A 77 15.33 -27.10 -15.46
N GLN A 78 15.42 -27.23 -14.13
CA GLN A 78 14.55 -28.07 -13.29
C GLN A 78 13.49 -27.26 -12.54
N LYS A 79 13.60 -25.94 -12.57
CA LYS A 79 12.69 -25.03 -11.87
C LYS A 79 11.34 -24.97 -12.57
N ARG A 80 10.26 -25.22 -11.82
CA ARG A 80 8.88 -25.02 -12.27
C ARG A 80 8.64 -23.54 -12.51
N THR A 81 8.01 -23.24 -13.65
CA THR A 81 7.64 -21.88 -14.01
C THR A 81 6.37 -21.43 -13.29
N ALA A 82 6.13 -20.12 -13.20
CA ALA A 82 4.91 -19.58 -12.61
C ALA A 82 3.63 -20.11 -13.28
N LYS A 83 3.67 -20.41 -14.59
CA LYS A 83 2.55 -21.03 -15.32
C LYS A 83 2.24 -22.45 -14.84
N GLN A 84 3.28 -23.24 -14.55
CA GLN A 84 3.12 -24.61 -14.02
C GLN A 84 2.59 -24.57 -12.58
N LEU A 85 3.11 -23.68 -11.74
CA LEU A 85 2.59 -23.48 -10.39
C LEU A 85 1.12 -23.01 -10.41
N HIS A 86 0.74 -22.18 -11.39
CA HIS A 86 -0.66 -21.79 -11.59
C HIS A 86 -1.55 -22.97 -12.02
N ALA A 87 -1.06 -23.84 -12.92
CA ALA A 87 -1.79 -25.06 -13.27
C ALA A 87 -1.97 -26.00 -12.06
N ASP A 88 -0.93 -26.13 -11.23
CA ASP A 88 -0.98 -26.89 -9.98
C ASP A 88 -1.99 -26.27 -8.98
N LEU A 89 -2.10 -24.94 -8.94
CA LEU A 89 -3.14 -24.25 -8.15
C LEU A 89 -4.55 -24.54 -8.67
N VAL A 90 -4.76 -24.48 -9.99
CA VAL A 90 -6.07 -24.77 -10.60
C VAL A 90 -6.53 -26.20 -10.27
N ASN A 91 -5.61 -27.17 -10.28
CA ASN A 91 -5.88 -28.55 -9.84
C ASN A 91 -6.23 -28.66 -8.34
N LEU A 92 -5.80 -27.70 -7.53
CA LEU A 92 -6.14 -27.60 -6.09
C LEU A 92 -7.45 -26.81 -5.85
N ASN A 93 -8.30 -26.69 -6.87
CA ASN A 93 -9.56 -25.92 -6.85
C ASN A 93 -9.37 -24.41 -6.69
N TYR A 94 -8.21 -23.86 -7.07
CA TYR A 94 -8.07 -22.41 -7.18
C TYR A 94 -8.84 -21.89 -8.40
N SER A 95 -9.92 -21.16 -8.14
CA SER A 95 -10.68 -20.44 -9.16
C SER A 95 -10.26 -18.95 -9.14
N PRO A 96 -9.60 -18.45 -10.21
CA PRO A 96 -9.26 -17.04 -10.31
C PRO A 96 -10.53 -16.18 -10.26
N ARG A 97 -10.44 -15.00 -9.65
CA ARG A 97 -11.58 -14.07 -9.52
C ARG A 97 -12.05 -13.53 -10.89
N TRP A 98 -11.16 -13.53 -11.87
CA TRP A 98 -11.46 -13.20 -13.25
C TRP A 98 -11.42 -14.52 -14.03
N GLY A 99 -12.61 -15.08 -14.25
CA GLY A 99 -12.88 -16.18 -15.17
C GLY A 99 -13.91 -15.70 -16.16
#